data_AF-R7UFB1-F1
#
_entry.id   AF-R7UFB1-F1
#
_cell.length_a   1.000
_cell.length_b   1.000
_cell.length_c   1.000
_cell.angle_alpha   90.00
_cell.angle_beta   90.00
_cell.angle_gamma   90.00
#
_symmetry.space_group_name_H-M   'P 1'
#
loop_
_entity.id
_entity.type
_entity.pdbx_description
1 polymer ?
#
loop_
_entity_poly.entity_id
_entity_poly.type
_entity_poly.pdbx_seq_one_letter_code
_entity_poly.pdbx_strand_id
1 'polypeptide(L)'
;MDSFNDSGYFPGNEDLYMDFEGRLVELEEKATKVKHALQLVKGMITTIEREIEQDEDRSSSKKKWIASVERLAKVYFKRNQLQTARDQVLEEIQEVYAELDNITE
;
A
#
# COMPACT_ATOMS: atom_id res chain seq x y z
N MET A 1 15.06 -37.93 38.15
CA MET A 1 15.27 -37.37 36.81
C MET A 1 13.95 -37.48 36.10
N ASP A 2 13.11 -36.46 36.25
CA ASP A 2 11.86 -36.37 35.51
C ASP A 2 12.16 -35.62 34.21
N SER A 3 12.10 -36.37 33.12
CA SER A 3 12.25 -35.88 31.76
C SER A 3 11.14 -34.86 31.48
N PHE A 4 11.51 -33.58 31.50
CA PHE A 4 10.77 -32.51 30.85
C PHE A 4 10.64 -32.89 29.37
N ASN A 5 9.45 -33.33 28.99
CA ASN A 5 9.06 -33.51 27.61
C ASN A 5 8.85 -32.11 27.02
N ASP A 6 9.95 -31.46 26.66
CA ASP A 6 9.98 -30.28 25.81
C ASP A 6 9.69 -30.74 24.38
N SER A 7 8.43 -31.14 24.13
CA SER A 7 7.95 -31.39 22.78
C SER A 7 7.77 -30.03 22.11
N GLY A 8 8.90 -29.42 21.74
CA GLY A 8 8.93 -28.26 20.87
C GLY A 8 8.10 -28.58 19.64
N TYR A 9 6.99 -27.88 19.48
CA TYR A 9 6.20 -27.92 18.26
C TYR A 9 7.09 -27.37 17.14
N PHE A 10 7.68 -28.26 16.35
CA PHE A 10 8.29 -27.91 15.08
C PHE A 10 7.16 -27.98 14.05
N PRO A 11 6.62 -26.83 13.58
CA PRO A 11 5.58 -26.84 12.58
C PRO A 11 6.09 -27.63 11.36
N GLY A 12 5.29 -28.57 10.88
CA GLY A 12 5.59 -29.28 9.64
C GLY A 12 5.50 -28.34 8.44
N ASN A 13 6.01 -28.76 7.28
CA ASN A 13 5.94 -27.98 6.05
C ASN A 13 4.50 -27.57 5.69
N GLU A 14 3.50 -28.38 6.07
CA GLU A 14 2.07 -28.11 5.84
C GLU A 14 1.53 -26.97 6.72
N ASP A 15 1.99 -26.85 7.96
CA ASP A 15 1.63 -25.74 8.86
C ASP A 15 2.25 -24.42 8.36
N LEU A 16 3.52 -24.46 7.94
CA LEU A 16 4.21 -23.31 7.36
C LEU A 16 3.54 -22.84 6.07
N TYR A 17 3.13 -23.78 5.21
CA TYR A 17 2.44 -23.48 3.96
C TYR A 17 1.10 -22.76 4.20
N MET A 18 0.29 -23.23 5.15
CA MET A 18 -0.97 -22.56 5.53
C MET A 18 -0.75 -21.16 6.09
N ASP A 19 0.29 -20.96 6.92
CA ASP A 19 0.63 -19.65 7.47
C ASP A 19 1.04 -18.66 6.35
N PHE A 20 1.83 -19.11 5.38
CA PHE A 20 2.23 -18.28 4.24
C PHE A 20 1.06 -17.96 3.30
N GLU A 21 0.16 -18.91 3.03
CA GLU A 21 -1.07 -18.63 2.27
C GLU A 21 -1.95 -17.58 2.99
N GLY A 22 -2.10 -17.69 4.31
CA GLY A 22 -2.82 -16.70 5.11
C GLY A 22 -2.19 -15.30 4.99
N ARG A 23 -0.86 -15.23 5.08
CA ARG A 23 -0.10 -13.98 4.95
C ARG A 23 -0.21 -13.38 3.54
N LEU A 24 -0.23 -14.20 2.48
CA LEU A 24 -0.45 -13.74 1.11
C LEU A 24 -1.82 -13.08 0.95
N VAL A 25 -2.89 -13.70 1.46
CA VAL A 25 -4.24 -13.13 1.39
C VAL A 25 -4.30 -11.75 2.05
N GLU A 26 -3.67 -11.58 3.22
CA GLU A 26 -3.61 -10.29 3.90
C GLU A 26 -2.83 -9.24 3.08
N LEU A 27 -1.71 -9.63 2.47
CA LEU A 27 -0.89 -8.74 1.66
C LEU A 27 -1.61 -8.32 0.37
N GLU A 28 -2.32 -9.24 -0.28
CA GLU A 28 -3.16 -8.94 -1.46
C GLU A 28 -4.30 -7.98 -1.12
N GLU A 29 -4.92 -8.13 0.04
CA GLU A 29 -5.95 -7.20 0.51
C GLU A 29 -5.36 -5.80 0.76
N LYS A 30 -4.18 -5.73 1.38
CA LYS A 30 -3.43 -4.47 1.57
C LYS A 30 -3.10 -3.83 0.22
N ALA A 31 -2.57 -4.58 -0.74
CA ALA A 31 -2.26 -4.09 -2.08
C ALA A 31 -3.50 -3.51 -2.77
N THR A 32 -4.65 -4.18 -2.63
CA THR A 32 -5.94 -3.73 -3.16
C THR A 32 -6.39 -2.42 -2.53
N LYS A 33 -6.29 -2.29 -1.19
CA LYS A 33 -6.61 -1.06 -0.47
C LYS A 33 -5.73 0.11 -0.92
N VAL A 34 -4.42 -0.11 -1.06
CA VAL A 34 -3.48 0.91 -1.53
C VAL A 34 -3.79 1.33 -2.98
N LYS A 35 -4.12 0.38 -3.85
CA LYS A 35 -4.55 0.66 -5.24
C LYS A 35 -5.79 1.54 -5.28
N HIS A 36 -6.80 1.25 -4.47
CA HIS A 36 -8.00 2.09 -4.37
C HIS A 36 -7.68 3.50 -3.85
N ALA A 37 -6.83 3.63 -2.84
CA ALA A 37 -6.40 4.92 -2.33
C ALA A 37 -5.67 5.75 -3.40
N LEU A 38 -4.80 5.13 -4.20
CA LEU A 38 -4.12 5.78 -5.33
C LEU A 38 -5.12 6.29 -6.40
N GLN A 39 -6.18 5.53 -6.68
CA GLN A 39 -7.24 5.96 -7.61
C GLN A 39 -8.00 7.17 -7.07
N LEU A 40 -8.34 7.19 -5.78
CA LEU A 40 -9.00 8.33 -5.14
C LEU A 40 -8.12 9.59 -5.21
N VAL A 41 -6.84 9.45 -4.87
CA VAL A 41 -5.86 10.54 -4.95
C VAL A 41 -5.73 11.08 -6.37
N LYS A 42 -5.73 10.22 -7.39
CA LYS A 42 -5.76 10.64 -8.80
C LYS A 42 -7.00 11.49 -9.12
N GLY A 43 -8.19 11.09 -8.65
CA GLY A 43 -9.40 11.88 -8.82
C GLY A 43 -9.35 13.25 -8.13
N MET A 44 -8.78 13.30 -6.92
CA MET A 44 -8.57 14.56 -6.20
C MET A 44 -7.63 15.50 -6.94
N ILE A 45 -6.52 14.98 -7.50
CA ILE A 45 -5.58 15.74 -8.33
C ILE A 45 -6.32 16.39 -9.50
N THR A 46 -7.04 15.59 -10.29
CA THR A 46 -7.80 16.09 -11.45
C THR A 46 -8.83 17.15 -11.07
N THR A 47 -9.47 17.00 -9.91
CA THR A 47 -10.44 17.99 -9.42
C THR A 47 -9.76 19.32 -9.08
N ILE A 48 -8.65 19.27 -8.36
CA ILE A 48 -7.90 20.47 -7.96
C ILE A 48 -7.24 21.15 -9.17
N GLU A 49 -6.71 20.38 -10.12
CA GLU A 49 -6.15 20.92 -11.38
C GLU A 49 -7.22 21.71 -12.15
N ARG A 50 -8.43 21.17 -12.25
CA ARG A 50 -9.57 21.87 -12.87
C ARG A 50 -9.99 23.12 -12.08
N GLU A 51 -9.95 23.09 -10.75
CA GLU A 51 -10.18 24.30 -9.92
C GLU A 51 -9.14 25.39 -10.23
N ILE A 52 -7.87 25.00 -10.36
CA ILE A 52 -6.76 25.91 -10.67
C ILE A 52 -6.95 26.54 -12.05
N GLU A 53 -7.25 25.76 -13.09
CA GLU A 53 -7.49 26.27 -14.45
C GLU A 53 -8.66 27.27 -14.48
N GLN A 54 -9.76 26.96 -13.79
CA GLN A 54 -10.93 27.85 -13.72
C GLN A 54 -10.66 29.15 -12.95
N ASP A 55 -9.81 29.08 -11.93
CA ASP A 55 -9.38 30.23 -11.14
C ASP A 55 -8.25 31.03 -11.82
N GLU A 56 -7.54 30.47 -12.81
CA GLU A 56 -6.56 31.22 -13.61
C GLU A 56 -7.27 32.14 -14.62
N ASP A 57 -8.34 31.65 -15.24
CA ASP A 57 -9.18 32.44 -16.17
C ASP A 57 -10.03 33.50 -15.47
N ARG A 58 -10.34 33.30 -14.18
CA ARG A 58 -11.08 34.26 -13.36
C ARG A 58 -10.10 34.93 -12.43
N SER A 59 -9.84 36.23 -12.62
CA SER A 59 -9.04 37.11 -11.74
C SER A 59 -9.53 37.19 -10.26
N SER A 60 -10.32 36.24 -9.77
CA SER A 60 -10.73 36.07 -8.38
C SER A 60 -9.55 35.66 -7.49
N SER A 61 -8.97 36.66 -6.83
CA SER A 61 -8.10 36.58 -5.65
C SER A 61 -6.99 35.52 -5.70
N LYS A 62 -5.76 35.97 -6.00
CA LYS A 62 -4.50 35.18 -5.89
C LYS A 62 -4.41 34.25 -4.67
N LYS A 63 -5.06 34.61 -3.55
CA LYS A 63 -5.13 33.78 -2.34
C LYS A 63 -5.82 32.42 -2.56
N LYS A 64 -6.89 32.37 -3.37
CA LYS A 64 -7.60 31.11 -3.67
C LYS A 64 -6.75 30.18 -4.52
N TRP A 65 -6.14 30.73 -5.57
CA TRP A 65 -5.20 30.01 -6.43
C TRP A 65 -4.02 29.43 -5.64
N ILE A 66 -3.37 30.23 -4.78
CA ILE A 66 -2.30 29.75 -3.88
C ILE A 66 -2.80 28.59 -3.00
N ALA A 67 -3.98 28.70 -2.38
CA ALA A 67 -4.54 27.65 -1.54
C ALA A 67 -4.87 26.36 -2.31
N SER A 68 -5.26 26.46 -3.58
CA SER A 68 -5.51 25.31 -4.46
C SER A 68 -4.20 24.63 -4.86
N VAL A 69 -3.15 25.40 -5.19
CA VAL A 69 -1.80 24.87 -5.47
C VAL A 69 -1.19 24.18 -4.23
N GLU A 70 -1.34 24.78 -3.03
CA GLU A 70 -0.90 24.15 -1.78
C GLU A 70 -1.65 22.83 -1.49
N ARG A 71 -2.95 22.78 -1.77
CA ARG A 71 -3.74 21.54 -1.69
C ARG A 71 -3.22 20.49 -2.68
N LEU A 72 -2.94 20.89 -3.91
CA LEU A 72 -2.40 20.00 -4.94
C LEU A 72 -1.07 19.37 -4.51
N ALA A 73 -0.15 20.18 -3.99
CA ALA A 73 1.15 19.70 -3.50
C ALA A 73 1.00 18.66 -2.37
N LYS A 74 0.08 18.88 -1.42
CA LYS A 74 -0.20 17.91 -0.33
C LYS A 74 -0.77 16.60 -0.87
N VAL A 75 -1.63 16.66 -1.88
CA VAL A 75 -2.22 15.46 -2.50
C VAL A 75 -1.15 14.68 -3.27
N TYR A 76 -0.26 15.36 -4.00
CA TYR A 76 0.90 14.71 -4.64
C TYR A 76 1.86 14.06 -3.63
N PHE A 77 2.11 14.71 -2.49
CA PHE A 77 2.91 14.10 -1.43
C PHE A 77 2.30 12.80 -0.91
N LYS A 78 0.98 12.79 -0.63
CA LYS A 78 0.25 11.57 -0.24
C LYS A 78 0.30 10.50 -1.31
N ARG A 79 0.20 10.87 -2.59
CA ARG A 79 0.34 9.94 -3.72
C ARG A 79 1.68 9.21 -3.66
N ASN A 80 2.78 9.94 -3.43
CA ASN A 80 4.11 9.34 -3.35
C ASN A 80 4.23 8.40 -2.15
N GLN A 81 3.71 8.76 -0.98
CA GLN A 81 3.69 7.86 0.18
C GLN A 81 2.93 6.56 -0.10
N LEU A 82 1.77 6.66 -0.76
CA LEU A 82 0.98 5.48 -1.16
C LEU A 82 1.70 4.63 -2.21
N GLN A 83 2.43 5.26 -3.13
CA GLN A 83 3.25 4.54 -4.11
C GLN A 83 4.35 3.75 -3.41
N THR A 84 5.08 4.37 -2.47
CA THR A 84 6.11 3.66 -1.68
C THR A 84 5.51 2.49 -0.90
N ALA A 85 4.36 2.68 -0.25
CA ALA A 85 3.68 1.59 0.47
C ALA A 85 3.25 0.46 -0.47
N ARG A 86 2.79 0.78 -1.69
CA ARG A 86 2.46 -0.23 -2.71
C ARG A 86 3.69 -1.04 -3.08
N ASP A 87 4.80 -0.38 -3.34
CA ASP A 87 6.02 -1.02 -3.80
C ASP A 87 6.58 -1.95 -2.71
N GLN A 88 6.52 -1.54 -1.44
CA GLN A 88 6.86 -2.40 -0.27
C GLN A 88 5.96 -3.62 -0.16
N VAL A 89 4.63 -3.46 -0.27
CA VAL A 89 3.71 -4.61 -0.22
C VAL A 89 3.96 -5.60 -1.36
N LEU A 90 4.31 -5.11 -2.55
CA LEU A 90 4.64 -5.98 -3.68
C LEU A 90 5.95 -6.75 -3.48
N GLU A 91 6.94 -6.11 -2.86
CA GLU A 91 8.20 -6.77 -2.47
C GLU A 91 7.94 -7.87 -1.44
N GLU A 92 7.17 -7.59 -0.38
CA GLU A 92 6.78 -8.58 0.63
C GLU A 92 6.02 -9.78 0.03
N ILE A 93 5.13 -9.54 -0.94
CA ILE A 93 4.43 -10.62 -1.66
C ILE A 93 5.43 -11.50 -2.42
N GLN A 94 6.41 -10.90 -3.10
CA GLN A 94 7.43 -11.65 -3.84
C GLN A 94 8.31 -12.49 -2.93
N GLU A 95 8.67 -11.96 -1.76
CA GLU A 95 9.42 -12.70 -0.74
C GLU A 95 8.64 -13.93 -0.25
N VAL A 96 7.35 -13.78 0.07
CA VAL A 96 6.52 -14.90 0.53
C VAL A 96 6.37 -15.98 -0.55
N TYR A 97 6.22 -15.60 -1.84
CA TYR A 97 6.22 -16.58 -2.92
C TYR A 97 7.56 -17.31 -3.04
N ALA A 98 8.69 -16.62 -2.90
CA ALA A 98 9.99 -17.27 -2.92
C ALA A 98 10.19 -18.24 -1.73
N GLU A 99 9.66 -17.90 -0.55
CA GLU A 99 9.67 -18.79 0.62
C GLU A 99 8.79 -20.03 0.39
N LEU A 100 7.62 -19.89 -0.22
CA LEU A 100 6.75 -21.01 -0.58
C LEU A 100 7.38 -21.96 -1.59
N ASP A 101 8.04 -21.43 -2.61
CA ASP A 101 8.76 -22.23 -3.61
C ASP A 101 9.88 -23.07 -2.96
N ASN A 102 10.62 -22.47 -2.01
CA ASN A 102 11.68 -23.18 -1.28
C ASN A 102 11.18 -24.30 -0.35
N ILE A 103 9.91 -24.28 0.05
CA ILE A 103 9.31 -25.32 0.91
C ILE A 103 8.81 -26.52 0.07
N THR A 104 8.57 -26.28 -1.22
CA THR A 104 8.04 -27.30 -2.15
C THR A 104 9.14 -28.06 -2.92
N GLU A 105 10.40 -27.61 -2.88
CA GLU A 105 11.61 -28.33 -3.34
C GLU A 105 12.20 -29.26 -2.27
#